data_AF-A0A0N4UJ08-F1
#
_entry.id   AF-A0A0N4UJ08-F1
#
_cell.length_a   1.000
_cell.length_b   1.000
_cell.length_c   1.000
_cell.angle_alpha   90.00
_cell.angle_beta   90.00
_cell.angle_gamma   90.00
#
_symmetry.space_group_name_H-M   'P 1'
#
loop_
_entity.id
_entity.type
_entity.pdbx_description
1 polymer ?
#
loop_
_entity_poly.entity_id
_entity_poly.type
_entity_poly.pdbx_seq_one_letter_code
_entity_poly.pdbx_strand_id
1 'polypeptide(L)'
;MSAIIVKAVQPVKEKVLSLLEKIKKMDLEKMDPMMTPEEIQEQHETRKRIINEKMMRLESYLESLETTNKEWKQYIQQISSPQKRREEEEKYAQMVDDETGILRLISDSKDVIITLKMYEKDSEMLQRLEKSTEKGVLTRQNETIPSANHTTVNLPQLPLPIFDGNPKLWRGFWSSFDAAIHLQNILDIQKLNYLIACLKGDALQAVRGYDITPENYNVIRTVFVEKFGQSYIIKRSLYNELYSTKKNDREWRVTIESIERILRQLEAMGENLEQSSIEIIVESRLPAWI
;
A
#
# COMPACT_ATOMS: atom_id res chain seq x y z
N MET A 1 20.66 -15.13 34.63
CA MET A 1 19.84 -15.34 33.42
C MET A 1 19.78 -14.09 32.55
N SER A 2 19.55 -12.89 33.09
CA SER A 2 19.48 -11.66 32.29
C SER A 2 20.69 -11.38 31.41
N ALA A 3 21.91 -11.59 31.90
CA ALA A 3 23.12 -11.47 31.09
C ALA A 3 23.13 -12.42 29.87
N ILE A 4 22.47 -13.57 29.95
CA ILE A 4 22.33 -14.53 28.84
C ILE A 4 21.31 -14.01 27.84
N ILE A 5 20.15 -13.54 28.32
CA ILE A 5 19.08 -12.97 27.50
C ILE A 5 19.58 -11.73 26.74
N VAL A 6 20.28 -10.82 27.42
CA VAL A 6 20.87 -9.62 26.81
C VAL A 6 21.92 -9.99 25.75
N LYS A 7 22.79 -10.96 26.04
CA LYS A 7 23.78 -11.46 25.07
C LYS A 7 23.14 -12.15 23.87
N ALA A 8 21.97 -12.75 24.04
CA ALA A 8 21.22 -13.40 22.95
C ALA A 8 20.50 -12.38 22.07
N VAL A 9 19.91 -11.33 22.65
CA VAL A 9 19.07 -10.37 21.92
C VAL A 9 19.89 -9.36 21.12
N GLN A 10 21.06 -8.93 21.63
CA GLN A 10 21.85 -7.87 21.01
C GLN A 10 22.28 -8.19 19.55
N PRO A 11 22.81 -9.39 19.23
CA PRO A 11 23.16 -9.73 17.85
C PRO A 11 21.94 -9.79 16.91
N VAL A 12 20.77 -10.17 17.43
CA VAL A 12 19.53 -10.22 16.65
C VAL A 12 19.05 -8.81 16.33
N LYS A 13 19.06 -7.91 17.32
CA LYS A 13 18.77 -6.48 17.15
C LYS A 13 19.65 -5.83 16.08
N GLU A 14 20.95 -6.08 16.09
CA GLU A 14 21.88 -5.58 15.07
C GLU A 14 21.59 -6.15 13.67
N LYS A 15 21.22 -7.43 13.58
CA LYS A 15 20.82 -8.05 12.31
C LYS A 15 19.53 -7.44 11.75
N VAL A 16 18.53 -7.19 12.60
CA VAL A 16 17.28 -6.53 12.20
C VAL A 16 17.56 -5.12 11.71
N LEU A 17 18.30 -4.31 12.48
CA LEU A 17 18.69 -2.95 12.07
C LEU A 17 19.41 -2.95 10.72
N SER A 18 20.41 -3.82 10.56
CA SER A 18 21.16 -3.95 9.30
C SER A 18 20.26 -4.33 8.12
N LEU A 19 19.27 -5.20 8.37
CA LEU A 19 18.35 -5.65 7.33
C LEU A 19 17.34 -4.56 6.95
N LEU A 20 16.79 -3.83 7.93
CA LEU A 20 15.90 -2.70 7.71
C LEU A 20 16.59 -1.60 6.90
N GLU A 21 17.82 -1.25 7.24
CA GLU A 21 18.63 -0.29 6.47
C GLU A 21 18.92 -0.76 5.05
N LYS A 22 19.14 -2.07 4.84
CA LYS A 22 19.29 -2.64 3.48
C LYS A 22 18.00 -2.54 2.69
N ILE A 23 16.85 -2.84 3.30
CA ILE A 23 15.54 -2.79 2.64
C ILE A 23 15.19 -1.34 2.27
N LYS A 24 15.45 -0.38 3.17
CA LYS A 24 15.23 1.05 2.91
C LYS A 24 16.05 1.58 1.72
N LYS A 25 17.20 0.98 1.44
CA LYS A 25 18.09 1.31 0.30
C LYS A 25 17.75 0.54 -0.97
N MET A 26 16.80 -0.39 -0.94
CA MET A 26 16.38 -1.08 -2.15
C MET A 26 15.57 -0.10 -3.01
N ASP A 27 16.06 0.17 -4.21
CA ASP A 27 15.32 0.92 -5.23
C ASP A 27 14.27 -0.04 -5.83
N LEU A 28 13.08 -0.04 -5.23
CA LEU A 28 11.97 -0.90 -5.65
C LEU A 28 11.24 -0.34 -6.89
N GLU A 29 11.38 0.96 -7.16
CA GLU A 29 10.50 1.69 -8.08
C GLU A 29 11.09 1.86 -9.48
N LYS A 30 12.42 1.95 -9.65
CA LYS A 30 12.99 2.29 -10.97
C LYS A 30 13.15 1.09 -11.88
N MET A 31 12.34 1.00 -12.94
CA MET A 31 12.62 0.18 -14.11
C MET A 31 13.25 1.03 -15.21
N ASP A 32 14.24 0.49 -15.92
CA ASP A 32 14.77 1.13 -17.11
C ASP A 32 13.71 1.01 -18.22
N PRO A 33 13.19 2.13 -18.76
CA PRO A 33 12.19 2.10 -19.82
C PRO A 33 12.71 1.50 -21.14
N MET A 34 14.02 1.23 -21.27
CA MET A 34 14.62 0.66 -22.49
C MET A 34 14.80 -0.87 -22.45
N MET A 35 14.44 -1.56 -21.36
CA MET A 35 14.56 -3.02 -21.28
C MET A 35 13.58 -3.74 -22.20
N THR A 36 14.03 -4.87 -22.76
CA THR A 36 13.18 -5.82 -23.50
C THR A 36 12.15 -6.48 -22.56
N PRO A 37 11.02 -6.99 -23.07
CA PRO A 37 10.06 -7.71 -22.25
C PRO A 37 10.66 -8.88 -21.47
N GLU A 38 11.63 -9.61 -22.06
CA GLU A 38 12.36 -10.66 -21.37
C GLU A 38 13.21 -10.13 -20.20
N GLU A 39 13.92 -9.01 -20.40
CA GLU A 39 14.70 -8.36 -19.35
C GLU A 39 13.82 -7.79 -18.23
N ILE A 40 12.66 -7.20 -18.57
CA ILE A 40 11.66 -6.73 -17.59
C ILE A 40 11.18 -7.90 -16.73
N GLN A 41 10.83 -9.03 -17.36
CA GLN A 41 10.38 -10.21 -16.64
C GLN A 41 11.48 -10.82 -15.76
N GLU A 42 12.71 -10.94 -16.27
CA GLU A 42 13.85 -11.42 -15.49
C GLU A 42 14.14 -10.50 -14.30
N GLN A 43 14.01 -9.19 -14.49
CA GLN A 43 14.18 -8.21 -13.43
C GLN A 43 13.07 -8.32 -12.37
N HIS A 44 11.80 -8.50 -12.77
CA HIS A 44 10.70 -8.76 -11.84
C HIS A 44 10.95 -10.03 -11.02
N GLU A 45 11.34 -11.13 -11.65
CA GLU A 45 11.64 -12.39 -10.96
C GLU A 45 12.83 -12.23 -9.99
N THR A 46 13.85 -11.49 -10.40
CA THR A 46 15.02 -11.19 -9.55
C THR A 46 14.61 -10.34 -8.34
N ARG A 47 13.79 -9.30 -8.55
CA ARG A 47 13.26 -8.46 -7.47
C ARG A 47 12.41 -9.27 -6.50
N LYS A 48 11.50 -10.10 -7.02
CA LYS A 48 10.66 -10.98 -6.21
C LYS A 48 11.50 -11.91 -5.34
N ARG A 49 12.54 -12.51 -5.91
CA ARG A 49 13.48 -13.37 -5.16
C ARG A 49 14.19 -12.60 -4.04
N ILE A 50 14.68 -11.39 -4.33
CA ILE A 50 15.34 -10.55 -3.32
C ILE A 50 14.36 -10.16 -2.21
N ILE A 51 13.16 -9.69 -2.57
CA ILE A 51 12.10 -9.33 -1.60
C ILE A 51 11.78 -10.51 -0.69
N ASN A 52 11.56 -11.70 -1.26
CA ASN A 52 11.25 -12.90 -0.50
C ASN A 52 12.40 -13.33 0.41
N GLU A 53 13.66 -13.26 -0.05
CA GLU A 53 14.82 -13.52 0.80
C GLU A 53 14.90 -12.55 2.00
N LYS A 54 14.69 -11.25 1.77
CA LYS A 54 14.72 -10.24 2.84
C LYS A 54 13.56 -10.44 3.82
N MET A 55 12.36 -10.71 3.31
CA MET A 55 11.18 -10.97 4.11
C MET A 55 11.37 -12.20 5.00
N MET A 56 11.83 -13.33 4.46
CA MET A 56 12.10 -14.55 5.22
C MET A 56 13.12 -14.32 6.34
N ARG A 57 14.20 -13.56 6.07
CA ARG A 57 15.19 -13.23 7.10
C ARG A 57 14.61 -12.32 8.18
N LEU A 58 13.80 -11.35 7.80
CA LEU A 58 13.19 -10.40 8.73
C LEU A 58 12.18 -11.11 9.63
N GLU A 59 11.34 -11.99 9.07
CA GLU A 59 10.40 -12.84 9.81
C GLU A 59 11.15 -13.75 10.82
N SER A 60 12.25 -14.39 10.40
CA SER A 60 13.07 -15.23 11.29
C SER A 60 13.70 -14.45 12.44
N TYR A 61 14.22 -13.24 12.19
CA TYR A 61 14.78 -12.41 13.27
C TYR A 61 13.70 -11.84 14.18
N LEU A 62 12.53 -11.52 13.63
CA LEU A 62 11.40 -11.03 14.39
C LEU A 62 10.88 -12.10 15.35
N GLU A 63 10.74 -13.34 14.90
CA GLU A 63 10.37 -14.48 15.74
C GLU A 63 11.37 -14.66 16.90
N SER A 64 12.67 -14.54 16.63
CA SER A 64 13.70 -14.59 17.67
C SER A 64 13.57 -13.43 18.66
N LEU A 65 13.35 -12.18 18.20
CA LEU A 65 13.16 -11.02 19.09
C LEU A 65 11.90 -11.16 19.94
N GLU A 66 10.78 -11.57 19.35
CA GLU A 66 9.52 -11.78 20.06
C GLU A 66 9.64 -12.88 21.12
N THR A 67 10.32 -13.97 20.79
CA THR A 67 10.58 -15.08 21.72
C THR A 67 11.44 -14.62 22.89
N THR A 68 12.59 -13.98 22.63
CA THR A 68 13.48 -13.48 23.68
C THR A 68 12.79 -12.42 24.55
N ASN A 69 12.00 -11.53 23.95
CA ASN A 69 11.20 -10.53 24.66
C ASN A 69 10.17 -11.19 25.61
N LYS A 70 9.51 -12.25 25.14
CA LYS A 70 8.57 -13.04 25.95
C LYS A 70 9.27 -13.76 27.10
N GLU A 71 10.40 -14.43 26.83
CA GLU A 71 11.21 -15.12 27.84
C GLU A 71 11.72 -14.15 28.91
N TRP A 72 12.14 -12.94 28.53
CA TRP A 72 12.61 -11.94 29.49
C TRP A 72 11.47 -11.46 30.40
N LYS A 73 10.30 -11.15 29.84
CA LYS A 73 9.11 -10.79 30.63
C LYS A 73 8.71 -11.90 31.60
N GLN A 74 8.74 -13.16 31.16
CA GLN A 74 8.46 -14.32 32.01
C GLN A 74 9.51 -14.47 33.12
N TYR A 75 10.79 -14.31 32.81
CA TYR A 75 11.86 -14.35 33.80
C TYR A 75 11.66 -13.28 34.88
N ILE A 76 11.35 -12.03 34.50
CA ILE A 76 11.06 -10.94 35.45
C ILE A 76 9.89 -11.30 36.38
N GLN A 77 8.81 -11.85 35.83
CA GLN A 77 7.63 -12.25 36.61
C GLN A 77 7.91 -13.37 37.61
N GLN A 78 8.84 -14.28 37.30
CA GLN A 78 9.22 -15.40 38.17
C GLN A 78 10.16 -15.00 39.32
N ILE A 79 10.77 -13.81 39.29
CA ILE A 79 11.66 -13.35 40.36
C ILE A 79 10.85 -13.08 41.63
N SER A 80 11.11 -13.85 42.69
CA SER A 80 10.41 -13.71 43.97
C SER A 80 10.86 -12.48 44.78
N SER A 81 12.13 -12.08 44.67
CA SER A 81 12.69 -10.92 45.40
C SER A 81 12.30 -9.60 44.73
N PRO A 82 11.62 -8.67 45.44
CA PRO A 82 11.23 -7.38 44.86
C PRO A 82 12.41 -6.53 44.37
N GLN A 83 13.54 -6.55 45.10
CA GLN A 83 14.75 -5.81 44.72
C GLN A 83 15.33 -6.34 43.42
N LYS A 84 15.54 -7.66 43.31
CA LYS A 84 16.04 -8.28 42.07
C LYS A 84 15.08 -8.08 40.90
N ARG A 85 13.76 -8.06 41.15
CA ARG A 85 12.77 -7.80 40.11
C ARG A 85 12.92 -6.39 39.55
N ARG A 86 13.04 -5.37 40.41
CA ARG A 86 13.26 -3.98 39.99
C ARG A 86 14.56 -3.81 39.20
N GLU A 87 15.66 -4.42 39.64
CA GLU A 87 16.94 -4.39 38.92
C GLU A 87 16.82 -5.00 37.50
N GLU A 88 16.00 -6.04 37.33
CA GLU A 88 15.77 -6.67 36.03
C GLU A 88 14.76 -5.91 35.16
N GLU A 89 13.76 -5.28 35.76
CA GLU A 89 12.84 -4.35 35.09
C GLU A 89 13.59 -3.14 34.54
N GLU A 90 14.55 -2.59 35.27
CA GLU A 90 15.37 -1.46 34.81
C GLU A 90 16.27 -1.83 33.62
N LYS A 91 16.91 -3.01 33.66
CA LYS A 91 17.68 -3.52 32.50
C LYS A 91 16.81 -3.76 31.28
N TYR A 92 15.59 -4.26 31.49
CA TYR A 92 14.63 -4.45 30.42
C TYR A 92 14.16 -3.11 29.84
N ALA A 93 13.86 -2.12 30.68
CA ALA A 93 13.48 -0.77 30.26
C ALA A 93 14.57 -0.13 29.39
N GLN A 94 15.84 -0.22 29.80
CA GLN A 94 16.98 0.28 29.00
C GLN A 94 17.05 -0.34 27.59
N MET A 95 16.65 -1.61 27.44
CA MET A 95 16.67 -2.31 26.15
C MET A 95 15.44 -1.98 25.27
N VAL A 96 14.35 -1.49 25.88
CA VAL A 96 13.10 -1.15 25.20
C VAL A 96 13.01 0.34 24.86
N ASP A 97 13.55 1.21 25.72
CA ASP A 97 13.37 2.66 25.64
C ASP A 97 14.32 3.38 24.67
N ASP A 98 15.31 2.68 24.08
CA ASP A 98 16.21 3.29 23.08
C ASP A 98 15.55 3.43 21.69
N GLU A 99 16.10 4.29 20.82
CA GLU A 99 15.54 4.54 19.46
C GLU A 99 15.48 3.28 18.57
N THR A 100 16.24 2.27 18.92
CA THR A 100 16.34 0.93 18.34
C THR A 100 15.82 -0.14 19.29
N GLY A 101 14.95 0.22 20.24
CA GLY A 101 14.45 -0.66 21.28
C GLY A 101 13.73 -1.88 20.70
N ILE A 102 13.75 -3.02 21.42
CA ILE A 102 13.21 -4.29 20.91
C ILE A 102 11.77 -4.14 20.40
N LEU A 103 10.91 -3.44 21.15
CA LEU A 103 9.50 -3.27 20.76
C LEU A 103 9.35 -2.43 19.49
N ARG A 104 10.17 -1.38 19.34
CA ARG A 104 10.16 -0.54 18.14
C ARG A 104 10.67 -1.31 16.93
N LEU A 105 11.75 -2.07 17.08
CA LEU A 105 12.26 -2.93 16.00
C LEU A 105 11.26 -3.99 15.56
N ILE A 106 10.52 -4.59 16.50
CA ILE A 106 9.45 -5.53 16.16
C ILE A 106 8.36 -4.81 15.35
N SER A 107 7.94 -3.61 15.77
CA SER A 107 6.94 -2.81 15.06
C SER A 107 7.41 -2.44 13.65
N ASP A 108 8.59 -1.81 13.54
CA ASP A 108 9.16 -1.37 12.26
C ASP A 108 9.36 -2.54 11.30
N SER A 109 9.77 -3.70 11.82
CA SER A 109 9.92 -4.92 11.03
C SER A 109 8.59 -5.45 10.50
N LYS A 110 7.51 -5.41 11.29
CA LYS A 110 6.16 -5.78 10.82
C LYS A 110 5.68 -4.84 9.72
N ASP A 111 5.88 -3.53 9.87
CA ASP A 111 5.51 -2.55 8.86
C ASP A 111 6.27 -2.76 7.54
N VAL A 112 7.57 -3.08 7.62
CA VAL A 112 8.37 -3.43 6.44
C VAL A 112 7.92 -4.74 5.80
N ILE A 113 7.62 -5.78 6.58
CA ILE A 113 7.09 -7.05 6.05
C ILE A 113 5.76 -6.81 5.31
N ILE A 114 4.85 -6.02 5.89
CA ILE A 114 3.58 -5.66 5.24
C ILE A 114 3.87 -4.95 3.90
N THR A 115 4.77 -3.97 3.91
CA THR A 115 5.17 -3.22 2.72
C THR A 115 5.72 -4.16 1.63
N LEU A 116 6.62 -5.08 1.98
CA LEU A 116 7.21 -6.05 1.06
C LEU A 116 6.17 -7.04 0.50
N LYS A 117 5.26 -7.56 1.33
CA LYS A 117 4.15 -8.42 0.89
C LYS A 117 3.23 -7.70 -0.09
N MET A 118 2.99 -6.41 0.11
CA MET A 118 2.22 -5.59 -0.81
C MET A 118 2.90 -5.47 -2.18
N TYR A 119 4.21 -5.18 -2.22
CA TYR A 119 4.98 -5.15 -3.47
C TYR A 119 4.96 -6.49 -4.22
N GLU A 120 5.08 -7.61 -3.51
CA GLU A 120 4.98 -8.93 -4.13
C GLU A 120 3.61 -9.15 -4.78
N LYS A 121 2.53 -8.83 -4.07
CA LYS A 121 1.15 -9.01 -4.56
C LYS A 121 0.81 -8.08 -5.73
N ASP A 122 1.27 -6.82 -5.69
CA ASP A 122 1.07 -5.87 -6.78
C ASP A 122 1.86 -6.33 -8.04
N SER A 123 3.09 -6.83 -7.89
CA SER A 123 3.87 -7.39 -9.00
C SER A 123 3.20 -8.63 -9.60
N GLU A 124 2.60 -9.50 -8.80
CA GLU A 124 1.84 -10.66 -9.29
C GLU A 124 0.57 -10.24 -10.05
N MET A 125 -0.10 -9.18 -9.60
CA MET A 125 -1.29 -8.64 -10.27
C MET A 125 -0.94 -8.06 -11.64
N LEU A 126 0.17 -7.31 -11.73
CA LEU A 126 0.67 -6.75 -13.00
C LEU A 126 1.00 -7.86 -14.01
N GLN A 127 1.74 -8.89 -13.59
CA GLN A 127 2.05 -10.05 -14.46
C GLN A 127 0.78 -10.79 -14.94
N ARG A 128 -0.28 -10.86 -14.12
CA ARG A 128 -1.55 -11.48 -14.53
C ARG A 128 -2.30 -10.63 -15.56
N LEU A 129 -2.24 -9.31 -15.43
CA LEU A 129 -2.85 -8.38 -16.39
C LEU A 129 -2.12 -8.43 -17.74
N GLU A 130 -0.80 -8.49 -17.75
CA GLU A 130 0.01 -8.60 -18.98
C GLU A 130 -0.27 -9.91 -19.71
N LYS A 131 -0.23 -11.06 -19.02
CA LYS A 131 -0.56 -12.38 -19.59
C LYS A 131 -1.98 -12.46 -20.15
N SER A 132 -2.91 -11.71 -19.56
CA SER A 132 -4.29 -11.63 -20.05
C SER A 132 -4.41 -10.73 -21.29
N THR A 133 -3.55 -9.72 -21.42
CA THR A 133 -3.51 -8.81 -22.56
C THR A 133 -2.87 -9.46 -23.78
N GLU A 134 -1.77 -10.20 -23.62
CA GLU A 134 -1.11 -10.93 -24.72
C GLU A 134 -1.99 -12.02 -25.34
N LYS A 135 -2.76 -12.75 -24.52
CA LYS A 135 -3.73 -13.74 -25.03
C LYS A 135 -4.95 -13.12 -25.73
N GLY A 136 -5.24 -11.84 -25.48
CA GLY A 136 -6.34 -11.12 -26.12
C GLY A 136 -5.96 -10.45 -27.46
N VAL A 137 -4.67 -10.20 -27.69
CA VAL A 137 -4.20 -9.45 -28.88
C VAL A 137 -3.89 -10.37 -30.07
N LEU A 138 -3.49 -11.62 -29.85
CA LEU A 138 -3.14 -12.56 -30.93
C LEU A 138 -4.36 -13.12 -31.71
N THR A 139 -5.60 -12.79 -31.32
CA THR A 139 -6.82 -13.27 -31.98
C THR A 139 -7.60 -12.16 -32.72
N ARG A 140 -7.05 -10.94 -32.84
CA ARG A 140 -7.77 -9.78 -33.43
C ARG A 140 -7.18 -9.21 -34.72
N GLN A 141 -6.15 -9.83 -35.30
CA GLN A 141 -5.57 -9.40 -36.57
C GLN A 141 -6.03 -10.33 -37.70
N ASN A 142 -7.23 -10.10 -38.25
CA ASN A 142 -7.64 -10.40 -39.64
C ASN A 142 -9.16 -10.32 -39.89
N GLU A 143 -9.89 -9.46 -39.18
CA GLU A 143 -11.26 -9.11 -39.57
C GLU A 143 -11.34 -7.61 -39.81
N THR A 144 -11.44 -7.23 -41.08
CA THR A 144 -12.03 -5.96 -41.51
C THR A 144 -13.46 -5.88 -40.98
N ILE A 145 -13.64 -5.30 -39.79
CA ILE A 145 -14.97 -5.03 -39.24
C ILE A 145 -15.50 -3.75 -39.92
N PRO A 146 -16.62 -3.82 -40.66
CA PRO A 146 -17.28 -2.62 -41.19
C PRO A 146 -17.81 -1.80 -40.01
N SER A 147 -17.69 -0.47 -40.08
CA SER A 147 -18.20 0.51 -39.10
C SER A 147 -19.40 -0.01 -38.31
N ALA A 148 -19.16 -0.44 -37.07
CA ALA A 148 -20.22 -0.68 -36.12
C ALA A 148 -20.84 0.68 -35.81
N ASN A 149 -22.09 0.87 -36.23
CA ASN A 149 -22.95 1.94 -35.77
C ASN A 149 -22.95 1.92 -34.24
N HIS A 150 -22.17 2.82 -33.62
CA HIS A 150 -22.40 3.16 -32.23
C HIS A 150 -23.80 3.72 -32.17
N THR A 151 -24.73 2.98 -31.58
CA THR A 151 -26.04 3.46 -31.21
C THR A 151 -25.80 4.69 -30.34
N THR A 152 -25.95 5.89 -30.91
CA THR A 152 -25.88 7.15 -30.18
C THR A 152 -27.09 7.21 -29.27
N VAL A 153 -26.97 6.58 -28.11
CA VAL A 153 -27.84 6.89 -26.98
C VAL A 153 -27.44 8.31 -26.56
N ASN A 154 -28.30 9.29 -26.84
CA ASN A 154 -28.13 10.66 -26.37
C ASN A 154 -28.29 10.67 -24.84
N LEU A 155 -27.21 10.32 -24.14
CA LEU A 155 -27.12 10.45 -22.69
C LEU A 155 -26.89 11.93 -22.35
N PRO A 156 -27.48 12.45 -21.26
CA PRO A 156 -27.15 13.78 -20.77
C PRO A 156 -25.63 13.86 -20.56
N GLN A 157 -25.02 14.98 -20.96
CA GLN A 157 -23.59 15.20 -20.73
C GLN A 157 -23.31 15.17 -19.23
N LEU A 158 -22.67 14.10 -18.77
CA LEU A 158 -22.25 13.98 -17.39
C LEU A 158 -21.17 15.03 -17.11
N PRO A 159 -21.24 15.73 -15.97
CA PRO A 159 -20.18 16.65 -15.60
C PRO A 159 -18.87 15.88 -15.50
N LEU A 160 -17.78 16.49 -15.97
CA LEU A 160 -16.48 15.88 -15.87
C LEU A 160 -16.10 15.64 -14.40
N PRO A 161 -15.53 14.48 -14.07
CA PRO A 161 -15.19 14.15 -12.69
C PRO A 161 -14.10 15.10 -12.21
N ILE A 162 -14.26 15.66 -11.00
CA ILE A 162 -13.23 16.52 -10.40
C ILE A 162 -12.36 15.68 -9.46
N PHE A 163 -11.06 15.88 -9.50
CA PHE A 163 -10.10 15.21 -8.63
C PHE A 163 -9.15 16.21 -7.98
N ASP A 164 -9.14 16.20 -6.65
CA ASP A 164 -8.40 17.12 -5.80
C ASP A 164 -7.06 16.56 -5.29
N GLY A 165 -6.78 15.28 -5.58
CA GLY A 165 -5.64 14.54 -5.05
C GLY A 165 -5.98 13.51 -3.98
N ASN A 166 -7.26 13.39 -3.57
CA ASN A 166 -7.68 12.40 -2.58
C ASN A 166 -7.56 10.95 -3.12
N PRO A 167 -6.63 10.11 -2.61
CA PRO A 167 -6.39 8.77 -3.14
C PRO A 167 -7.64 7.88 -3.15
N LYS A 168 -8.58 8.09 -2.21
CA LYS A 168 -9.82 7.31 -2.10
C LYS A 168 -10.77 7.51 -3.29
N LEU A 169 -10.65 8.65 -3.98
CA LEU A 169 -11.45 8.98 -5.17
C LEU A 169 -10.77 8.57 -6.47
N TRP A 170 -9.50 8.14 -6.42
CA TRP A 170 -8.69 7.82 -7.59
C TRP A 170 -9.38 6.87 -8.58
N ARG A 171 -9.85 5.71 -8.09
CA ARG A 171 -10.45 4.68 -8.96
C ARG A 171 -11.67 5.20 -9.69
N GLY A 172 -12.55 5.93 -8.99
CA GLY A 172 -13.77 6.48 -9.57
C GLY A 172 -13.46 7.57 -10.59
N PHE A 173 -12.56 8.50 -10.23
CA PHE A 173 -12.08 9.54 -11.12
C PHE A 173 -11.50 8.95 -12.40
N TRP A 174 -10.53 8.04 -12.27
CA TRP A 174 -9.80 7.52 -13.42
C TRP A 174 -10.70 6.69 -14.33
N SER A 175 -11.55 5.83 -13.78
CA SER A 175 -12.50 5.04 -14.60
C SER A 175 -13.47 5.93 -15.38
N SER A 176 -13.92 7.03 -14.76
CA SER A 176 -14.84 7.98 -15.39
C SER A 176 -14.13 8.81 -16.47
N PHE A 177 -12.91 9.30 -16.18
CA PHE A 177 -12.11 10.05 -17.12
C PHE A 177 -11.68 9.19 -18.32
N ASP A 178 -11.34 7.93 -18.09
CA ASP A 178 -10.93 6.99 -19.13
C ASP A 178 -12.07 6.79 -20.15
N ALA A 179 -13.27 6.49 -19.66
CA ALA A 179 -14.47 6.31 -20.48
C ALA A 179 -14.92 7.61 -21.19
N ALA A 180 -14.89 8.74 -20.48
CA ALA A 180 -15.38 10.00 -21.01
C ALA A 180 -14.41 10.66 -22.01
N ILE A 181 -13.10 10.51 -21.82
CA ILE A 181 -12.08 11.30 -22.52
C ILE A 181 -10.97 10.42 -23.11
N HIS A 182 -10.30 9.56 -22.33
CA HIS A 182 -9.09 8.85 -22.80
C HIS A 182 -9.37 7.88 -23.95
N LEU A 183 -10.47 7.13 -23.85
CA LEU A 183 -10.93 6.17 -24.85
C LEU A 183 -11.59 6.83 -26.07
N GLN A 184 -11.86 8.14 -26.01
CA GLN A 184 -12.38 8.87 -27.15
C GLN A 184 -11.27 9.13 -28.18
N ASN A 185 -11.63 9.09 -29.46
CA ASN A 185 -10.72 9.36 -30.57
C ASN A 185 -10.52 10.87 -30.79
N ILE A 186 -9.96 11.56 -29.78
CA ILE A 186 -9.65 12.99 -29.79
C ILE A 186 -8.14 13.22 -29.63
N LEU A 187 -7.66 14.42 -29.97
CA LEU A 187 -6.22 14.75 -29.92
C LEU A 187 -5.71 14.78 -28.48
N ASP A 188 -4.44 14.39 -28.27
CA ASP A 188 -3.81 14.39 -26.93
C ASP A 188 -3.82 15.77 -26.26
N ILE A 189 -3.68 16.85 -27.04
CA ILE A 189 -3.83 18.22 -26.52
C ILE A 189 -5.23 18.49 -25.95
N GLN A 190 -6.28 17.92 -26.56
CA GLN A 190 -7.64 18.05 -26.04
C GLN A 190 -7.81 17.21 -24.78
N LYS A 191 -7.31 15.96 -24.78
CA LYS A 191 -7.29 15.09 -23.59
C LYS A 191 -6.59 15.76 -22.42
N LEU A 192 -5.45 16.41 -22.67
CA LEU A 192 -4.71 17.13 -21.65
C LEU A 192 -5.48 18.33 -21.11
N ASN A 193 -6.08 19.16 -21.96
CA ASN A 193 -6.89 20.28 -21.52
C ASN A 193 -8.08 19.83 -20.65
N TYR A 194 -8.76 18.75 -21.05
CA TYR A 194 -9.82 18.15 -20.24
C TYR A 194 -9.30 17.61 -18.91
N LEU A 195 -8.14 16.93 -18.91
CA LEU A 195 -7.52 16.43 -17.68
C LEU A 195 -7.25 17.60 -16.73
N ILE A 196 -6.55 18.64 -17.17
CA ILE A 196 -6.23 19.82 -16.35
C ILE A 196 -7.49 20.49 -15.80
N ALA A 197 -8.55 20.63 -16.61
CA ALA A 197 -9.83 21.20 -16.17
C ALA A 197 -10.52 20.36 -15.06
N CYS A 198 -10.22 19.07 -14.99
CA CYS A 198 -10.73 18.17 -13.96
C CYS A 198 -9.93 18.23 -12.66
N LEU A 199 -8.72 18.80 -12.65
CA LEU A 199 -7.83 18.77 -11.49
C LEU A 199 -8.02 19.97 -10.56
N LYS A 200 -7.96 19.72 -9.26
CA LYS A 200 -7.93 20.73 -8.19
C LYS A 200 -6.88 20.36 -7.15
N GLY A 201 -6.61 21.25 -6.18
CA GLY A 201 -5.79 20.94 -5.01
C GLY A 201 -4.42 20.35 -5.34
N ASP A 202 -4.06 19.27 -4.63
CA ASP A 202 -2.78 18.58 -4.75
C ASP A 202 -2.59 17.92 -6.11
N ALA A 203 -3.69 17.48 -6.74
CA ALA A 203 -3.69 16.95 -8.09
C ALA A 203 -3.23 17.99 -9.10
N LEU A 204 -3.77 19.21 -9.03
CA LEU A 204 -3.35 20.29 -9.94
C LEU A 204 -1.90 20.72 -9.65
N GLN A 205 -1.49 20.76 -8.37
CA GLN A 205 -0.09 21.07 -8.03
C GLN A 205 0.90 20.03 -8.58
N ALA A 206 0.50 18.76 -8.66
CA ALA A 206 1.36 17.69 -9.18
C ALA A 206 1.78 17.90 -10.65
N VAL A 207 0.96 18.62 -11.43
CA VAL A 207 1.15 18.76 -12.87
C VAL A 207 1.52 20.19 -13.29
N ARG A 208 1.59 21.12 -12.33
CA ARG A 208 1.79 22.56 -12.58
C ARG A 208 3.12 22.89 -13.27
N GLY A 209 4.12 22.01 -13.15
CA GLY A 209 5.44 22.18 -13.78
C GLY A 209 5.52 21.72 -15.24
N TYR A 210 4.45 21.15 -15.80
CA TYR A 210 4.43 20.67 -17.18
C TYR A 210 3.71 21.68 -18.08
N ASP A 211 4.26 21.89 -19.28
CA ASP A 211 3.61 22.69 -20.31
C ASP A 211 2.38 21.96 -20.88
N ILE A 212 1.37 22.73 -21.29
CA ILE A 212 0.16 22.18 -21.93
C ILE A 212 0.49 21.92 -23.42
N THR A 213 1.16 20.81 -23.68
CA THR A 213 1.54 20.34 -25.02
C THR A 213 1.11 18.87 -25.21
N PRO A 214 0.82 18.41 -26.44
CA PRO A 214 0.36 17.04 -26.66
C PRO A 214 1.36 15.98 -26.17
N GLU A 215 2.66 16.26 -26.27
CA GLU A 215 3.74 15.35 -25.82
C GLU A 215 3.68 15.08 -24.32
N ASN A 216 3.20 16.06 -23.55
CA ASN A 216 3.12 15.96 -22.09
C ASN A 216 1.92 15.17 -21.59
N TYR A 217 0.93 14.82 -22.44
CA TYR A 217 -0.25 14.09 -21.98
C TYR A 217 0.10 12.73 -21.33
N ASN A 218 0.92 11.93 -22.01
CA ASN A 218 1.34 10.62 -21.52
C ASN A 218 2.30 10.73 -20.32
N VAL A 219 3.16 11.76 -20.31
CA VAL A 219 4.08 12.04 -19.19
C VAL A 219 3.28 12.39 -17.94
N ILE A 220 2.34 13.34 -18.06
CA ILE A 220 1.47 13.75 -16.96
C ILE A 220 0.65 12.58 -16.44
N ARG A 221 0.07 11.76 -17.33
CA ARG A 221 -0.67 10.55 -16.96
C ARG A 221 0.17 9.60 -16.10
N THR A 222 1.41 9.33 -16.52
CA THR A 222 2.33 8.45 -15.79
C THR A 222 2.63 8.99 -14.39
N VAL A 223 3.01 10.26 -14.29
CA VAL A 223 3.26 10.95 -13.01
C VAL A 223 2.02 10.93 -12.10
N PHE A 224 0.83 11.04 -12.70
CA PHE A 224 -0.42 11.01 -11.97
C PHE A 224 -0.71 9.64 -11.36
N VAL A 225 -0.50 8.57 -12.14
CA VAL A 225 -0.63 7.18 -11.66
C VAL A 225 0.42 6.87 -10.59
N GLU A 226 1.65 7.32 -10.78
CA GLU A 226 2.74 7.18 -9.80
C GLU A 226 2.42 7.89 -8.48
N LYS A 227 1.83 9.08 -8.53
CA LYS A 227 1.58 9.89 -7.32
C LYS A 227 0.31 9.52 -6.58
N PHE A 228 -0.77 9.16 -7.29
CA PHE A 228 -2.10 8.98 -6.70
C PHE A 228 -2.70 7.60 -6.97
N GLY A 229 -2.27 6.94 -8.05
CA GLY A 229 -2.84 5.68 -8.50
C GLY A 229 -2.22 4.42 -7.91
N GLN A 230 -1.21 4.58 -7.07
CA GLN A 230 -0.55 3.46 -6.41
C GLN A 230 -1.50 2.80 -5.41
N SER A 231 -1.70 1.49 -5.58
CA SER A 231 -2.53 0.63 -4.74
C SER A 231 -2.21 0.85 -3.25
N TYR A 232 -0.93 0.96 -2.90
CA TYR A 232 -0.49 1.19 -1.52
C TYR A 232 -0.96 2.54 -0.95
N ILE A 233 -0.94 3.62 -1.74
CA ILE A 233 -1.33 4.97 -1.27
C ILE A 233 -2.83 4.96 -0.95
N ILE A 234 -3.63 4.36 -1.83
CA ILE A 234 -5.08 4.27 -1.68
C ILE A 234 -5.42 3.40 -0.45
N LYS A 235 -4.82 2.20 -0.34
CA LYS A 235 -5.03 1.30 0.81
C LYS A 235 -4.63 1.96 2.12
N ARG A 236 -3.44 2.59 2.18
CA ARG A 236 -2.97 3.29 3.37
C ARG A 236 -3.92 4.42 3.78
N SER A 237 -4.43 5.18 2.81
CA SER A 237 -5.43 6.23 3.07
C SER A 237 -6.72 5.66 3.68
N LEU A 238 -7.20 4.53 3.17
CA LEU A 238 -8.39 3.82 3.69
C LEU A 238 -8.17 3.27 5.10
N TYR A 239 -7.03 2.62 5.34
CA TYR A 239 -6.68 2.14 6.68
C TYR A 239 -6.56 3.29 7.68
N ASN A 240 -5.86 4.37 7.32
CA ASN A 240 -5.75 5.56 8.19
C ASN A 240 -7.12 6.15 8.53
N GLU A 241 -8.05 6.16 7.57
CA GLU A 241 -9.43 6.60 7.81
C GLU A 241 -10.16 5.64 8.76
N LEU A 242 -10.00 4.32 8.59
CA LEU A 242 -10.58 3.32 9.48
C LEU A 242 -10.05 3.49 10.92
N TYR A 243 -8.75 3.63 11.10
CA TYR A 243 -8.13 3.82 12.42
C TYR A 243 -8.55 5.14 13.08
N SER A 244 -8.67 6.21 12.29
CA SER A 244 -9.02 7.56 12.76
C SER A 244 -10.52 7.77 12.97
N THR A 245 -11.36 6.86 12.47
CA THR A 245 -12.80 6.87 12.73
C THR A 245 -13.04 6.76 14.22
N LYS A 246 -13.76 7.72 14.81
CA LYS A 246 -14.06 7.75 16.25
C LYS A 246 -15.40 7.11 16.52
N LYS A 247 -15.52 6.44 17.67
CA LYS A 247 -16.81 6.03 18.20
C LYS A 247 -17.69 7.26 18.42
N ASN A 248 -18.87 7.28 17.82
CA ASN A 248 -19.86 8.32 18.00
C ASN A 248 -21.19 7.66 18.36
N ASP A 249 -21.50 7.61 19.65
CA ASP A 249 -22.71 6.97 20.18
C ASP A 249 -24.00 7.62 19.67
N ARG A 250 -23.96 8.91 19.31
CA ARG A 250 -25.13 9.65 18.79
C ARG A 250 -25.37 9.37 17.31
N GLU A 251 -24.30 9.31 16.52
CA GLU A 251 -24.34 9.13 15.07
C GLU A 251 -23.69 7.79 14.67
N TRP A 252 -23.97 6.75 15.44
CA TRP A 252 -23.35 5.44 15.25
C TRP A 252 -23.67 4.87 13.85
N ARG A 253 -24.84 5.17 13.29
CA ARG A 253 -25.22 4.78 11.93
C ARG A 253 -24.30 5.37 10.88
N VAL A 254 -24.00 6.67 10.97
CA VAL A 254 -23.05 7.35 10.06
C VAL A 254 -21.65 6.76 10.20
N THR A 255 -21.27 6.39 11.43
CA THR A 255 -19.99 5.73 11.71
C THR A 255 -19.93 4.37 11.03
N ILE A 256 -20.97 3.54 11.16
CA ILE A 256 -21.07 2.24 10.50
C ILE A 256 -21.07 2.39 8.97
N GLU A 257 -21.87 3.29 8.39
CA GLU A 257 -21.89 3.52 6.95
C GLU A 257 -20.51 3.91 6.41
N SER A 258 -19.76 4.73 7.15
CA SER A 258 -18.39 5.11 6.80
C SER A 258 -17.45 3.90 6.86
N ILE A 259 -17.52 3.09 7.92
CA ILE A 259 -16.73 1.85 8.06
C ILE A 259 -17.05 0.88 6.93
N GLU A 260 -18.32 0.59 6.67
CA GLU A 260 -18.77 -0.29 5.59
C GLU A 260 -18.32 0.21 4.20
N ARG A 261 -18.32 1.53 3.97
CA ARG A 261 -17.77 2.11 2.74
C ARG A 261 -16.27 1.81 2.62
N ILE A 262 -15.51 1.97 3.70
CA ILE A 262 -14.06 1.71 3.70
C ILE A 262 -13.78 0.22 3.45
N LEU A 263 -14.49 -0.67 4.14
CA LEU A 263 -14.35 -2.12 3.98
C LEU A 263 -14.65 -2.57 2.55
N ARG A 264 -15.75 -2.09 1.93
CA ARG A 264 -16.07 -2.36 0.52
C ARG A 264 -14.97 -1.89 -0.43
N GLN A 265 -14.35 -0.74 -0.16
CA GLN A 265 -13.25 -0.24 -0.99
C GLN A 265 -11.97 -1.09 -0.82
N LEU A 266 -11.66 -1.53 0.40
CA LEU A 266 -10.52 -2.42 0.68
C LEU A 266 -10.72 -3.81 0.05
N GLU A 267 -11.90 -4.40 0.18
CA GLU A 267 -12.26 -5.68 -0.44
C GLU A 267 -12.17 -5.62 -1.96
N ALA A 268 -12.68 -4.55 -2.58
CA ALA A 268 -12.56 -4.32 -4.02
C ALA A 268 -11.10 -4.12 -4.49
N MET A 269 -10.15 -3.96 -3.57
CA MET A 269 -8.70 -3.91 -3.82
C MET A 269 -7.99 -5.21 -3.41
N GLY A 270 -8.75 -6.25 -3.07
CA GLY A 270 -8.27 -7.58 -2.73
C GLY A 270 -7.69 -7.70 -1.31
N GLU A 271 -8.01 -6.77 -0.40
CA GLU A 271 -7.63 -6.92 1.01
C GLU A 271 -8.46 -8.00 1.70
N ASN A 272 -7.83 -8.75 2.60
CA ASN A 272 -8.52 -9.74 3.40
C ASN A 272 -9.20 -9.05 4.59
N LEU A 273 -10.53 -9.02 4.58
CA LEU A 273 -11.32 -8.41 5.66
C LEU A 273 -11.42 -9.29 6.91
N GLU A 274 -11.09 -10.58 6.84
CA GLU A 274 -11.12 -11.55 7.95
C GLU A 274 -9.92 -11.40 8.91
N GLN A 275 -9.16 -10.31 8.81
CA GLN A 275 -8.08 -10.04 9.73
C GLN A 275 -8.65 -9.60 11.08
N SER A 276 -8.23 -10.26 12.17
CA SER A 276 -8.68 -9.93 13.53
C SER A 276 -8.42 -8.46 13.91
N SER A 277 -7.41 -7.81 13.32
CA SER A 277 -7.18 -6.38 13.51
C SER A 277 -8.34 -5.52 13.00
N ILE A 278 -8.95 -5.88 11.87
CA ILE A 278 -10.10 -5.17 11.31
C ILE A 278 -11.31 -5.39 12.22
N GLU A 279 -11.57 -6.64 12.62
CA GLU A 279 -12.67 -6.99 13.54
C GLU A 279 -12.61 -6.19 14.85
N ILE A 280 -11.45 -6.18 15.53
CA ILE A 280 -11.24 -5.44 16.78
C ILE A 280 -11.50 -3.93 16.60
N ILE A 281 -11.06 -3.35 15.48
CA ILE A 281 -11.31 -1.93 15.21
C ILE A 281 -12.81 -1.71 15.06
N VAL A 282 -13.48 -2.50 14.21
CA VAL A 282 -14.93 -2.39 13.99
C VAL A 282 -15.68 -2.48 15.31
N GLU A 283 -15.44 -3.53 16.11
CA GLU A 283 -16.07 -3.73 17.42
C GLU A 283 -15.83 -2.54 18.37
N SER A 284 -14.60 -2.04 18.43
CA SER A 284 -14.26 -0.91 19.30
C SER A 284 -14.91 0.43 18.90
N ARG A 285 -15.44 0.54 17.67
CA ARG A 285 -16.16 1.73 17.18
C ARG A 285 -17.68 1.60 17.33
N LEU A 286 -18.20 0.41 17.58
CA LEU A 286 -19.62 0.20 17.81
C LEU A 286 -20.04 0.67 19.22
N PRO A 287 -21.26 1.21 19.37
CA PRO A 287 -21.88 1.40 20.68
C PRO A 287 -21.97 0.08 21.44
N ALA A 288 -21.83 0.13 22.76
CA ALA A 288 -21.76 -1.08 23.61
C ALA A 288 -23.11 -1.83 23.74
N TRP A 289 -24.18 -1.27 23.17
CA TRP A 289 -25.54 -1.82 23.19
C TRP A 289 -26.00 -2.39 21.84
N ILE A 290 -25.09 -2.44 20.86
CA ILE A 290 -25.23 -3.21 19.62
C ILE A 290 -24.56 -4.56 19.86
#